data_AF-A0A354WX22-F1
#
_entry.id   AF-A0A354WX22-F1
#
_cell.length_a   1.000
_cell.length_b   1.000
_cell.length_c   1.000
_cell.angle_alpha   90.00
_cell.angle_beta   90.00
_cell.angle_gamma   90.00
#
_symmetry.space_group_name_H-M   'P 1'
#
loop_
_entity.id
_entity.type
_entity.pdbx_description
1 polymer ?
#
loop_
_entity_poly.entity_id
_entity_poly.type
_entity_poly.pdbx_seq_one_letter_code
_entity_poly.pdbx_strand_id
1 'polypeptide(L)'
;MKSKVYNTIDLFAGCGGLMDGFMQSGHYNTLACVEWDKYPCLTIENRLRSRWGHTNASNEVIRFDIQRTDELINGFDDSEFGKNPGLNKLIGKKKINVIIGGPPCQAYSLAGRIRDPQGMKNDYRNYLFESYIRILNQYKPSFFVFENVVGMLSASPDGTPIVDKIHSAFKDAGYTVIDDFKKAVFDVADFGIPQHRKRVIILGVRSDISKNDNVESLSNKIIDEFYNVVMPAYRLKAKRRTVRDAIGDLPKLTPLPVVIRQNGQKYSHGPITSPEVLNHTPRFHSERDQKIFRLLEEDIESGRNKYVSTDSLKELYTQFTG
;
A
#
# COMPACT_ATOMS: atom_id res chain seq x y z
N MET A 1 -5.72 -22.91 24.66
CA MET A 1 -5.27 -21.54 25.02
C MET A 1 -5.71 -20.61 23.90
N LYS A 2 -6.35 -19.46 24.20
CA LYS A 2 -6.62 -18.46 23.15
C LYS A 2 -5.28 -17.99 22.59
N SER A 3 -5.13 -17.94 21.26
CA SER A 3 -3.94 -17.41 20.61
C SER A 3 -3.68 -15.98 21.09
N LYS A 4 -2.40 -15.63 21.28
CA LYS A 4 -2.02 -14.27 21.64
C LYS A 4 -2.38 -13.35 20.47
N VAL A 5 -3.07 -12.25 20.77
CA VAL A 5 -3.46 -11.21 19.80
C VAL A 5 -2.58 -9.98 20.01
N TYR A 6 -2.04 -9.44 18.91
CA TYR A 6 -1.15 -8.29 18.89
C TYR A 6 -1.90 -7.05 18.39
N ASN A 7 -1.83 -5.95 19.14
CA ASN A 7 -2.51 -4.71 18.73
C ASN A 7 -1.69 -3.96 17.68
N THR A 8 -2.38 -3.45 16.67
CA THR A 8 -1.76 -2.76 15.53
C THR A 8 -2.36 -1.39 15.25
N ILE A 9 -1.55 -0.52 14.64
CA ILE A 9 -2.00 0.72 14.00
C ILE A 9 -1.56 0.66 12.54
N ASP A 10 -2.46 0.97 11.60
CA ASP A 10 -2.15 1.13 10.18
C ASP A 10 -2.09 2.61 9.81
N LEU A 11 -0.92 3.09 9.39
CA LEU A 11 -0.70 4.46 8.95
C LEU A 11 -0.66 4.51 7.42
N PHE A 12 -1.25 5.55 6.82
CA PHE A 12 -1.37 5.64 5.36
C PHE A 12 -2.15 4.43 4.81
N ALA A 13 -3.25 4.09 5.49
CA ALA A 13 -3.90 2.79 5.35
C ALA A 13 -4.48 2.55 3.94
N GLY A 14 -4.71 3.60 3.16
CA GLY A 14 -5.37 3.51 1.87
C GLY A 14 -6.72 2.83 2.03
N CYS A 15 -7.03 1.84 1.18
CA CYS A 15 -8.27 1.05 1.31
C CYS A 15 -8.16 -0.12 2.32
N GLY A 16 -7.06 -0.22 3.07
CA GLY A 16 -6.87 -1.19 4.14
C GLY A 16 -6.31 -2.55 3.72
N GLY A 17 -5.65 -2.65 2.56
CA GLY A 17 -5.10 -3.92 2.08
C GLY A 17 -4.05 -4.52 3.03
N LEU A 18 -3.18 -3.68 3.60
CA LEU A 18 -2.15 -4.13 4.56
C LEU A 18 -2.79 -4.55 5.89
N MET A 19 -3.66 -3.70 6.47
CA MET A 19 -4.48 -4.06 7.63
C MET A 19 -5.23 -5.38 7.43
N ASP A 20 -5.95 -5.55 6.32
CA ASP A 20 -6.76 -6.74 6.06
C ASP A 20 -5.89 -8.00 5.94
N GLY A 21 -4.69 -7.89 5.37
CA GLY A 21 -3.70 -8.96 5.35
C GLY A 21 -3.25 -9.39 6.75
N PHE A 22 -2.96 -8.43 7.63
CA PHE A 22 -2.62 -8.71 9.03
C PHE A 22 -3.79 -9.36 9.77
N MET A 23 -4.99 -8.81 9.68
CA MET A 23 -6.19 -9.34 10.35
C MET A 23 -6.50 -10.78 9.92
N GLN A 24 -6.26 -11.15 8.65
CA GLN A 24 -6.46 -12.50 8.12
C GLN A 24 -5.60 -13.59 8.75
N SER A 25 -4.47 -13.25 9.38
CA SER A 25 -3.67 -14.22 10.13
C SER A 25 -4.35 -14.71 11.42
N GLY A 26 -5.37 -14.00 11.93
CA GLY A 26 -6.00 -14.29 13.21
C GLY A 26 -5.17 -13.92 14.44
N HIS A 27 -4.03 -13.23 14.26
CA HIS A 27 -3.10 -12.87 15.34
C HIS A 27 -3.04 -11.36 15.62
N TYR A 28 -3.71 -10.53 14.82
CA TYR A 28 -3.65 -9.08 14.96
C TYR A 28 -5.03 -8.48 15.19
N ASN A 29 -5.05 -7.38 15.92
CA ASN A 29 -6.22 -6.55 16.19
C ASN A 29 -5.86 -5.09 15.92
N THR A 30 -6.37 -4.55 14.81
CA THR A 30 -6.08 -3.16 14.40
C THR A 30 -6.94 -2.20 15.20
N LEU A 31 -6.29 -1.41 16.05
CA LEU A 31 -6.96 -0.44 16.92
C LEU A 31 -7.22 0.90 16.24
N ALA A 32 -6.41 1.25 15.24
CA ALA A 32 -6.58 2.47 14.47
C ALA A 32 -6.04 2.32 13.05
N CYS A 33 -6.72 2.93 12.09
CA CYS A 33 -6.25 3.17 10.73
C CYS A 33 -6.23 4.68 10.49
N VAL A 34 -5.12 5.24 10.01
CA VAL A 34 -4.98 6.66 9.68
C VAL A 34 -4.87 6.80 8.17
N GLU A 35 -5.79 7.57 7.60
CA GLU A 35 -5.87 7.80 6.16
C GLU A 35 -6.47 9.19 5.94
N TRP A 36 -6.08 9.92 4.90
CA TRP A 36 -6.56 11.28 4.68
C TRP A 36 -7.79 11.31 3.75
N ASP A 37 -7.87 10.36 2.82
CA ASP A 37 -8.89 10.32 1.77
C ASP A 37 -10.17 9.68 2.32
N LYS A 38 -11.28 10.34 2.03
CA LYS A 38 -12.61 9.95 2.49
C LYS A 38 -13.01 8.56 2.00
N TYR A 39 -12.84 8.25 0.72
CA TYR A 39 -13.37 6.99 0.17
C TYR A 39 -12.61 5.74 0.64
N PRO A 40 -11.28 5.77 0.75
CA PRO A 40 -10.55 4.69 1.38
C PRO A 40 -10.92 4.51 2.86
N CYS A 41 -11.11 5.60 3.63
CA CYS A 41 -11.63 5.51 4.99
C CYS A 41 -12.98 4.78 5.06
N LEU A 42 -13.95 5.15 4.22
CA LEU A 42 -15.26 4.49 4.17
C LEU A 42 -15.14 2.99 3.82
N THR A 43 -14.17 2.64 2.96
CA THR A 43 -13.90 1.25 2.59
C THR A 43 -13.37 0.46 3.78
N ILE A 44 -12.41 1.01 4.52
CA ILE A 44 -11.85 0.41 5.74
C ILE A 44 -12.96 0.24 6.79
N GLU A 45 -13.75 1.28 7.04
CA GLU A 45 -14.85 1.22 8.01
C GLU A 45 -15.82 0.09 7.69
N ASN A 46 -16.25 -0.02 6.43
CA ASN A 46 -17.13 -1.09 6.00
C ASN A 46 -16.48 -2.46 6.20
N ARG A 47 -15.20 -2.61 5.88
CA ARG A 47 -14.45 -3.86 6.05
C ARG A 47 -14.32 -4.26 7.52
N LEU A 48 -13.97 -3.32 8.40
CA LEU A 48 -13.86 -3.54 9.85
C LEU A 48 -15.20 -3.95 10.46
N ARG A 49 -16.30 -3.31 10.07
CA ARG A 49 -17.66 -3.70 10.52
C ARG A 49 -18.08 -5.06 10.00
N SER A 50 -18.06 -5.24 8.68
CA SER A 50 -18.69 -6.39 8.01
C SER A 50 -17.88 -7.69 8.10
N ARG A 51 -16.55 -7.61 8.09
CA ARG A 51 -15.67 -8.80 8.12
C ARG A 51 -15.07 -9.06 9.49
N TRP A 52 -14.66 -8.00 10.19
CA TRP A 52 -13.87 -8.12 11.42
C TRP A 52 -14.68 -7.88 12.69
N GLY A 53 -15.95 -7.48 12.59
CA GLY A 53 -16.87 -7.33 13.73
C GLY A 53 -16.60 -6.12 14.63
N HIS A 54 -15.89 -5.11 14.13
CA HIS A 54 -15.60 -3.90 14.90
C HIS A 54 -16.85 -3.03 15.01
N THR A 55 -17.36 -2.88 16.24
CA THR A 55 -18.55 -2.05 16.52
C THR A 55 -18.23 -0.56 16.53
N ASN A 56 -16.96 -0.18 16.69
CA ASN A 56 -16.50 1.21 16.81
C ASN A 56 -15.68 1.67 15.58
N ALA A 57 -15.88 1.04 14.41
CA ALA A 57 -15.07 1.28 13.23
C ALA A 57 -15.01 2.76 12.79
N SER A 58 -16.06 3.55 12.98
CA SER A 58 -16.07 4.99 12.63
C SER A 58 -15.09 5.83 13.44
N ASN A 59 -14.73 5.39 14.64
CA ASN A 59 -13.75 6.07 15.47
C ASN A 59 -12.34 5.47 15.27
N GLU A 60 -12.26 4.19 14.93
CA GLU A 60 -11.01 3.47 14.67
C GLU A 60 -10.41 3.84 13.31
N VAL A 61 -11.22 4.25 12.33
CA VAL A 61 -10.75 4.83 11.07
C VAL A 61 -10.69 6.34 11.21
N ILE A 62 -9.49 6.87 11.33
CA ILE A 62 -9.25 8.30 11.55
C ILE A 62 -8.95 8.94 10.19
N ARG A 63 -9.96 9.60 9.62
CA ARG A 63 -9.79 10.45 8.44
C ARG A 63 -9.05 11.74 8.83
N PHE A 64 -7.73 11.80 8.66
CA PHE A 64 -6.96 12.97 9.13
C PHE A 64 -5.60 13.13 8.44
N ASP A 65 -5.09 14.36 8.47
CA ASP A 65 -3.72 14.68 8.09
C ASP A 65 -2.74 14.26 9.20
N ILE A 66 -1.94 13.23 8.93
CA ILE A 66 -0.94 12.70 9.86
C ILE A 66 0.16 13.71 10.24
N GLN A 67 0.39 14.76 9.45
CA GLN A 67 1.39 15.80 9.75
C GLN A 67 0.98 16.69 10.92
N ARG A 68 -0.32 16.80 11.18
CA ARG A 68 -0.89 17.36 12.41
C ARG A 68 -0.80 16.33 13.54
N THR A 69 0.40 15.75 13.73
CA THR A 69 0.63 14.57 14.54
C THR A 69 0.20 14.74 16.00
N ASP A 70 0.38 15.93 16.60
CA ASP A 70 -0.04 16.17 17.98
C ASP A 70 -1.55 16.15 18.14
N GLU A 71 -2.29 16.67 17.16
CA GLU A 71 -3.75 16.62 17.10
C GLU A 71 -4.23 15.19 16.81
N LEU A 72 -3.57 14.46 15.91
CA LEU A 72 -3.87 13.04 15.67
C LEU A 72 -3.72 12.21 16.95
N ILE A 73 -2.69 12.49 17.76
CA ILE A 73 -2.40 11.77 19.00
C ILE A 73 -3.43 12.13 20.10
N ASN A 74 -3.74 13.42 20.26
CA ASN A 74 -4.47 13.93 21.43
C ASN A 74 -5.96 14.22 21.17
N GLY A 75 -6.38 14.23 19.91
CA GLY A 75 -7.73 14.51 19.47
C GLY A 75 -7.85 15.85 18.75
N PHE A 76 -8.89 15.97 17.93
CA PHE A 76 -9.16 17.14 17.11
C PHE A 76 -10.67 17.36 16.95
N ASP A 77 -11.03 18.61 16.66
CA ASP A 77 -12.35 19.04 16.24
C ASP A 77 -12.14 19.98 15.05
N ASP A 78 -12.33 19.45 13.85
CA ASP A 78 -11.90 20.07 12.60
C ASP A 78 -13.07 20.12 11.59
N SER A 79 -13.19 21.21 10.86
CA SER A 79 -14.30 21.42 9.92
C SER A 79 -14.26 20.50 8.70
N GLU A 80 -13.07 20.07 8.26
CA GLU A 80 -12.88 19.18 7.13
C GLU A 80 -12.84 17.71 7.54
N PHE A 81 -12.11 17.42 8.63
CA PHE A 81 -11.85 16.06 9.10
C PHE A 81 -12.83 15.58 10.18
N GLY A 82 -13.71 16.46 10.65
CA GLY A 82 -14.67 16.16 11.72
C GLY A 82 -14.01 16.08 13.09
N LYS A 83 -14.64 15.33 13.99
CA LYS A 83 -14.20 15.22 15.39
C LYS A 83 -13.70 13.82 15.69
N ASN A 84 -12.51 13.71 16.25
CA ASN A 84 -11.99 12.44 16.73
C ASN A 84 -11.32 12.59 18.10
N PRO A 85 -11.50 11.63 19.02
CA PRO A 85 -10.89 11.67 20.35
C PRO A 85 -9.35 11.51 20.37
N GLY A 86 -8.73 11.17 19.23
CA GLY A 86 -7.29 10.98 19.10
C GLY A 86 -6.83 9.57 19.46
N LEU A 87 -5.66 9.20 18.94
CA LEU A 87 -5.08 7.87 19.12
C LEU A 87 -4.91 7.49 20.60
N ASN A 88 -4.48 8.41 21.46
CA ASN A 88 -4.28 8.12 22.89
C ASN A 88 -5.56 7.65 23.57
N LYS A 89 -6.71 8.28 23.25
CA LYS A 89 -8.00 7.92 23.84
C LYS A 89 -8.56 6.64 23.23
N LEU A 90 -8.37 6.40 21.93
CA LEU A 90 -8.81 5.18 21.24
C LEU A 90 -8.05 3.94 21.71
N ILE A 91 -6.73 4.07 21.82
CA ILE A 91 -5.83 2.99 22.25
C ILE A 91 -6.00 2.74 23.75
N GLY A 92 -6.15 3.81 24.54
CA GLY A 92 -6.24 3.74 25.99
C GLY A 92 -4.97 3.16 26.60
N LYS A 93 -5.12 2.16 27.48
CA LYS A 93 -3.99 1.48 28.14
C LYS A 93 -3.43 0.29 27.34
N LYS A 94 -3.94 0.04 26.13
CA LYS A 94 -3.50 -1.11 25.34
C LYS A 94 -2.08 -0.86 24.82
N LYS A 95 -1.22 -1.87 24.93
CA LYS A 95 0.12 -1.83 24.32
C LYS A 95 -0.01 -1.99 22.80
N ILE A 96 0.60 -1.10 22.04
CA ILE A 96 0.78 -1.27 20.59
C ILE A 96 1.96 -2.21 20.36
N ASN A 97 1.74 -3.26 19.58
CA ASN A 97 2.75 -4.27 19.29
C ASN A 97 3.41 -4.03 17.94
N VAL A 98 2.62 -3.63 16.94
CA VAL A 98 3.10 -3.39 15.58
C VAL A 98 2.51 -2.08 15.04
N ILE A 99 3.32 -1.28 14.37
CA ILE A 99 2.84 -0.21 13.49
C ILE A 99 3.12 -0.62 12.06
N ILE A 100 2.12 -0.57 11.20
CA ILE A 100 2.25 -0.88 9.77
C ILE A 100 1.94 0.38 8.96
N GLY A 101 2.48 0.49 7.75
CA GLY A 101 2.10 1.58 6.86
C GLY A 101 2.99 1.73 5.64
N GLY A 102 2.46 2.40 4.62
CA GLY A 102 3.15 2.68 3.36
C GLY A 102 3.16 4.18 3.06
N PRO A 103 3.98 5.00 3.74
CA PRO A 103 4.03 6.43 3.46
C PRO A 103 4.41 6.69 2.00
N PRO A 104 3.73 7.64 1.33
CA PRO A 104 3.91 7.85 -0.10
C PRO A 104 5.33 8.33 -0.42
N CYS A 105 5.98 7.64 -1.36
CA CYS A 105 7.35 7.93 -1.81
C CYS A 105 7.49 9.23 -2.62
N GLN A 106 6.40 9.94 -2.91
CA GLN A 106 6.38 11.09 -3.82
C GLN A 106 7.18 12.31 -3.30
N ALA A 107 7.60 12.30 -2.04
CA ALA A 107 8.61 13.21 -1.50
C ALA A 107 10.00 13.06 -2.17
N TYR A 108 10.34 11.84 -2.61
CA TYR A 108 11.74 11.47 -2.87
C TYR A 108 12.11 11.41 -4.35
N SER A 109 11.13 11.45 -5.26
CA SER A 109 11.37 11.46 -6.71
C SER A 109 11.42 12.90 -7.26
N LEU A 110 12.60 13.54 -7.25
CA LEU A 110 12.82 14.82 -7.93
C LEU A 110 12.96 14.70 -9.46
N ALA A 111 13.07 13.48 -10.02
CA ALA A 111 13.36 13.27 -11.43
C ALA A 111 12.33 13.85 -12.43
N GLY A 112 11.16 14.30 -11.96
CA GLY A 112 10.15 14.97 -12.80
C GLY A 112 9.92 16.46 -12.50
N ARG A 113 10.68 17.10 -11.60
CA ARG A 113 10.25 18.37 -10.96
C ARG A 113 11.27 19.53 -11.05
N ILE A 114 12.18 19.49 -12.03
CA ILE A 114 13.18 20.56 -12.30
C ILE A 114 12.58 21.74 -13.10
N ARG A 115 11.25 21.78 -13.32
CA ARG A 115 10.59 22.85 -14.08
C ARG A 115 9.98 23.99 -13.26
N ASP A 116 10.16 24.00 -11.93
CA ASP A 116 9.69 25.11 -11.09
C ASP A 116 10.86 25.99 -10.61
N PRO A 117 10.96 27.26 -11.06
CA PRO A 117 12.02 28.20 -10.67
C PRO A 117 12.05 28.57 -9.19
N GLN A 118 11.01 28.24 -8.41
CA GLN A 118 10.92 28.63 -7.00
C GLN A 118 11.45 27.60 -5.99
N GLY A 119 12.03 26.47 -6.44
CA GLY A 119 12.74 25.53 -5.57
C GLY A 119 11.90 25.08 -4.37
N MET A 120 11.14 23.98 -4.51
CA MET A 120 10.23 23.46 -3.49
C MET A 120 10.92 22.97 -2.20
N LYS A 121 11.40 23.89 -1.35
CA LYS A 121 11.79 23.61 0.04
C LYS A 121 10.59 23.22 0.93
N ASN A 122 9.36 23.44 0.46
CA ASN A 122 8.13 23.32 1.26
C ASN A 122 7.12 22.28 0.71
N ASP A 123 7.52 21.25 -0.05
CA ASP A 123 6.56 20.20 -0.45
C ASP A 123 6.10 19.43 0.79
N TYR A 124 4.82 19.58 1.12
CA TYR A 124 4.12 18.91 2.23
C TYR A 124 4.46 17.41 2.33
N ARG A 125 4.67 16.71 1.20
CA ARG A 125 4.95 15.27 1.22
C ARG A 125 6.29 14.91 1.85
N ASN A 126 7.25 15.85 1.88
CA ASN A 126 8.60 15.62 2.40
C ASN A 126 8.62 15.19 3.86
N TYR A 127 7.60 15.58 4.63
CA TYR A 127 7.54 15.38 6.08
C TYR A 127 6.68 14.17 6.51
N LEU A 128 6.04 13.46 5.57
CA LEU A 128 5.15 12.33 5.90
C LEU A 128 5.91 11.18 6.58
N PHE A 129 7.17 10.96 6.19
CA PHE A 129 8.04 10.00 6.88
C PHE A 129 8.36 10.44 8.31
N GLU A 130 8.59 11.73 8.55
CA GLU A 130 8.84 12.25 9.89
C GLU A 130 7.63 12.03 10.80
N SER A 131 6.41 12.20 10.29
CA SER A 131 5.19 11.86 11.04
C SER A 131 5.12 10.38 11.37
N TYR A 132 5.51 9.47 10.46
CA TYR A 132 5.63 8.04 10.76
C TYR A 132 6.60 7.79 11.93
N ILE A 133 7.78 8.42 11.90
CA ILE A 133 8.78 8.35 12.98
C ILE A 133 8.25 8.92 14.30
N ARG A 134 7.52 10.04 14.28
CA ARG A 134 6.88 10.61 15.48
C ARG A 134 5.90 9.64 16.11
N ILE A 135 5.07 8.96 15.31
CA ILE A 135 4.14 7.94 15.82
C ILE A 135 4.90 6.71 16.37
N LEU A 136 5.98 6.26 15.72
CA LEU A 136 6.86 5.23 16.28
C LEU A 136 7.45 5.64 17.63
N ASN A 137 7.87 6.90 17.77
CA ASN A 137 8.42 7.44 18.99
C ASN A 137 7.39 7.58 20.11
N GLN A 138 6.14 7.90 19.77
CA GLN A 138 5.03 8.00 20.72
C GLN A 138 4.64 6.63 21.30
N TYR A 139 4.44 5.63 20.44
CA TYR A 139 3.88 4.34 20.88
C TYR A 139 4.93 3.25 21.12
N LYS A 140 6.17 3.46 20.67
CA LYS A 140 7.31 2.54 20.80
C LYS A 140 6.92 1.06 20.59
N PRO A 141 6.25 0.69 19.46
CA PRO A 141 5.87 -0.69 19.22
C PRO A 141 7.07 -1.64 19.24
N SER A 142 6.82 -2.93 19.42
CA SER A 142 7.88 -3.95 19.35
C SER A 142 8.39 -4.10 17.92
N PHE A 143 7.49 -3.98 16.95
CA PHE A 143 7.80 -4.11 15.53
C PHE A 143 7.19 -2.96 14.74
N PHE A 144 7.75 -2.67 13.57
CA PHE A 144 7.03 -1.95 12.54
C PHE A 144 7.21 -2.61 11.18
N VAL A 145 6.25 -2.39 10.27
CA VAL A 145 6.40 -2.72 8.86
C VAL A 145 6.23 -1.46 8.04
N PHE A 146 7.25 -1.14 7.27
CA PHE A 146 7.28 -0.01 6.36
C PHE A 146 7.29 -0.55 4.93
N GLU A 147 6.21 -0.30 4.19
CA GLU A 147 6.09 -0.67 2.78
C GLU A 147 6.47 0.51 1.88
N ASN A 148 7.17 0.22 0.78
CA ASN A 148 7.42 1.22 -0.25
C ASN A 148 7.67 0.63 -1.64
N VAL A 149 7.76 1.51 -2.64
CA VAL A 149 8.10 1.17 -4.02
C VAL A 149 9.61 0.96 -4.20
N VAL A 150 10.01 0.11 -5.16
CA VAL A 150 11.43 -0.16 -5.46
C VAL A 150 12.20 1.11 -5.88
N GLY A 151 11.52 2.08 -6.49
CA GLY A 151 12.13 3.36 -6.87
C GLY A 151 12.73 4.15 -5.69
N MET A 152 12.33 3.85 -4.45
CA MET A 152 12.93 4.41 -3.24
C MET A 152 14.41 4.05 -3.12
N LEU A 153 14.83 2.86 -3.56
CA LEU A 153 16.20 2.37 -3.39
C LEU A 153 17.25 3.17 -4.18
N SER A 154 16.81 3.93 -5.18
CA SER A 154 17.68 4.77 -6.04
C SER A 154 17.36 6.26 -5.93
N ALA A 155 16.47 6.65 -5.01
CA ALA A 155 16.03 8.03 -4.89
C ALA A 155 17.03 8.87 -4.06
N SER A 156 17.51 9.97 -4.64
CA SER A 156 18.42 10.91 -3.99
C SER A 156 18.03 12.35 -4.34
N PRO A 157 16.89 12.86 -3.83
CA PRO A 157 16.36 14.16 -4.23
C PRO A 157 17.37 15.30 -3.97
N ASP A 158 17.93 15.39 -2.78
CA ASP A 158 18.91 16.44 -2.42
C ASP A 158 20.37 15.96 -2.55
N GLY A 159 20.62 14.96 -3.40
CA GLY A 159 21.93 14.34 -3.58
C GLY A 159 22.31 13.32 -2.50
N THR A 160 21.58 13.26 -1.38
CA THR A 160 21.75 12.22 -0.37
C THR A 160 20.80 11.04 -0.65
N PRO A 161 21.28 9.79 -0.69
CA PRO A 161 20.42 8.63 -0.84
C PRO A 161 19.35 8.58 0.26
N ILE A 162 18.08 8.43 -0.14
CA ILE A 162 16.98 8.39 0.83
C ILE A 162 17.10 7.20 1.77
N VAL A 163 17.68 6.09 1.29
CA VAL A 163 17.91 4.89 2.09
C VAL A 163 18.75 5.21 3.33
N ASP A 164 19.80 6.02 3.20
CA ASP A 164 20.67 6.40 4.32
C ASP A 164 19.93 7.23 5.37
N LYS A 165 19.08 8.16 4.91
CA LYS A 165 18.21 8.95 5.79
C LYS A 165 17.20 8.09 6.54
N ILE A 166 16.58 7.14 5.85
CA ILE A 166 15.63 6.19 6.44
C ILE A 166 16.33 5.31 7.48
N HIS A 167 17.53 4.80 7.18
CA HIS A 167 18.34 4.04 8.13
C HIS A 167 18.65 4.86 9.39
N SER A 168 19.15 6.10 9.23
CA SER A 168 19.45 6.97 10.37
C SER A 168 18.20 7.21 11.21
N ALA A 169 17.09 7.60 10.58
CA ALA A 169 15.87 7.93 11.30
C ALA A 169 15.29 6.75 12.08
N PHE A 170 15.33 5.52 11.54
CA PHE A 170 14.90 4.34 12.28
C PHE A 170 15.84 3.98 13.43
N LYS A 171 17.16 4.11 13.21
CA LYS A 171 18.16 3.92 14.26
C LYS A 171 17.96 4.92 15.40
N ASP A 172 17.78 6.19 15.08
CA ASP A 172 17.55 7.29 16.03
C ASP A 172 16.22 7.10 16.78
N ALA A 173 15.20 6.52 16.14
CA ALA A 173 13.95 6.13 16.78
C ALA A 173 14.08 4.90 17.72
N GLY A 174 15.22 4.23 17.72
CA GLY A 174 15.53 3.07 18.57
C GLY A 174 15.16 1.72 17.95
N TYR A 175 15.23 1.60 16.62
CA TYR A 175 14.91 0.37 15.89
C TYR A 175 16.09 -0.13 15.06
N THR A 176 16.13 -1.45 14.95
CA THR A 176 17.00 -2.21 14.06
C THR A 176 16.22 -2.56 12.80
N VAL A 177 16.84 -2.40 11.63
CA VAL A 177 16.32 -2.80 10.31
C VAL A 177 17.43 -3.53 9.55
N ILE A 178 17.09 -4.25 8.47
CA ILE A 178 18.08 -4.88 7.59
C ILE A 178 19.01 -3.84 6.96
N ASP A 179 20.31 -4.12 6.92
CA ASP A 179 21.34 -3.18 6.41
C ASP A 179 21.21 -2.85 4.92
N ASP A 180 20.81 -3.82 4.10
CA ASP A 180 20.62 -3.64 2.66
C ASP A 180 19.15 -3.79 2.28
N PHE A 181 18.46 -2.67 2.06
CA PHE A 181 17.07 -2.66 1.63
C PHE A 181 16.83 -3.34 0.27
N LYS A 182 17.86 -3.62 -0.55
CA LYS A 182 17.68 -4.46 -1.75
C LYS A 182 17.28 -5.90 -1.39
N LYS A 183 17.71 -6.41 -0.24
CA LYS A 183 17.28 -7.72 0.30
C LYS A 183 15.85 -7.71 0.82
N ALA A 184 15.27 -6.52 1.00
CA ALA A 184 13.88 -6.33 1.40
C ALA A 184 12.91 -6.18 0.21
N VAL A 185 13.36 -6.48 -1.01
CA VAL A 185 12.52 -6.42 -2.22
C VAL A 185 11.79 -7.74 -2.45
N PHE A 186 10.47 -7.68 -2.50
CA PHE A 186 9.58 -8.82 -2.73
C PHE A 186 8.68 -8.56 -3.92
N ASP A 187 8.57 -9.52 -4.84
CA ASP A 187 7.53 -9.51 -5.88
C ASP A 187 6.31 -10.26 -5.36
N VAL A 188 5.13 -9.64 -5.33
CA VAL A 188 3.90 -10.30 -4.86
C VAL A 188 3.54 -11.54 -5.69
N ALA A 189 4.03 -11.64 -6.93
CA ALA A 189 3.90 -12.84 -7.76
C ALA A 189 4.51 -14.09 -7.12
N ASP A 190 5.59 -13.91 -6.35
CA ASP A 190 6.25 -14.99 -5.60
C ASP A 190 5.41 -15.47 -4.41
N PHE A 191 4.31 -14.77 -4.08
CA PHE A 191 3.40 -15.09 -2.98
C PHE A 191 2.01 -15.48 -3.49
N GLY A 192 1.90 -15.86 -4.77
CA GLY A 192 0.67 -16.39 -5.35
C GLY A 192 -0.33 -15.33 -5.83
N ILE A 193 0.09 -14.07 -5.95
CA ILE A 193 -0.72 -13.02 -6.55
C ILE A 193 -0.45 -12.97 -8.06
N PRO A 194 -1.46 -13.02 -8.94
CA PRO A 194 -1.28 -13.03 -10.39
C PRO A 194 -0.92 -11.65 -10.97
N GLN A 195 0.09 -11.00 -10.40
CA GLN A 195 0.58 -9.68 -10.77
C GLN A 195 2.06 -9.54 -10.41
N HIS A 196 2.89 -9.15 -11.38
CA HIS A 196 4.25 -8.69 -11.08
C HIS A 196 4.19 -7.31 -10.44
N ARG A 197 4.52 -7.24 -9.15
CA ARG A 197 4.56 -5.99 -8.39
C ARG A 197 5.59 -6.12 -7.29
N LYS A 198 6.76 -5.54 -7.54
CA LYS A 198 7.84 -5.47 -6.57
C LYS A 198 7.59 -4.38 -5.54
N ARG A 199 7.85 -4.69 -4.27
CA ARG A 199 7.76 -3.80 -3.11
C ARG A 199 8.94 -3.99 -2.18
N VAL A 200 9.37 -2.90 -1.57
CA VAL A 200 10.33 -2.91 -0.46
C VAL A 200 9.52 -3.07 0.82
N ILE A 201 9.75 -4.14 1.57
CA ILE A 201 9.07 -4.42 2.84
C ILE A 201 10.13 -4.43 3.95
N ILE A 202 10.22 -3.31 4.67
CA ILE A 202 11.18 -3.13 5.76
C ILE A 202 10.50 -3.54 7.07
N LEU A 203 11.01 -4.60 7.69
CA LEU A 203 10.71 -4.95 9.07
C LEU A 203 11.65 -4.15 9.98
N GLY A 204 11.08 -3.42 10.93
CA GLY A 204 11.81 -2.82 12.02
C GLY A 204 11.54 -3.55 13.33
N VAL A 205 12.58 -3.79 14.11
CA VAL A 205 12.52 -4.44 15.41
C VAL A 205 13.10 -3.49 16.45
N ARG A 206 12.34 -3.22 17.52
CA ARG A 206 12.82 -2.31 18.56
C ARG A 206 14.09 -2.85 19.20
N SER A 207 15.13 -2.03 19.28
CA SER A 207 16.48 -2.50 19.62
C SER A 207 16.62 -3.05 21.05
N ASP A 208 15.72 -2.66 21.95
CA ASP A 208 15.73 -3.06 23.37
C ASP A 208 14.89 -4.31 23.70
N ILE A 209 14.44 -5.06 22.68
CA ILE A 209 13.55 -6.23 22.84
C ILE A 209 14.15 -7.35 23.69
N SER A 210 15.47 -7.36 23.91
CA SER A 210 16.15 -8.19 24.90
C SER A 210 17.25 -7.39 25.60
N LYS A 211 17.07 -7.09 26.89
CA LYS A 211 18.07 -6.43 27.75
C LYS A 211 18.99 -7.43 28.44
N ASN A 212 19.58 -8.36 27.69
CA ASN A 212 20.67 -9.19 28.23
C ASN A 212 21.97 -8.75 27.57
N ASP A 213 22.82 -8.11 28.38
CA ASP A 213 23.94 -7.21 28.01
C ASP A 213 25.11 -7.82 27.21
N ASN A 214 24.98 -9.00 26.59
CA ASN A 214 26.14 -9.67 26.00
C ASN A 214 25.91 -10.49 24.71
N VAL A 215 24.85 -10.20 23.94
CA VAL A 215 24.69 -10.88 22.64
C VAL A 215 24.22 -9.87 21.60
N GLU A 216 24.93 -9.83 20.48
CA GLU A 216 24.46 -9.36 19.18
C GLU A 216 22.92 -9.43 19.10
N SER A 217 22.30 -8.25 19.03
CA SER A 217 20.98 -8.01 19.62
C SER A 217 19.93 -8.95 19.04
N LEU A 218 19.03 -9.47 19.89
CA LEU A 218 17.90 -10.29 19.47
C LEU A 218 17.13 -9.68 18.28
N SER A 219 17.15 -8.35 18.15
CA SER A 219 16.61 -7.64 16.98
C SER A 219 17.27 -8.04 15.66
N ASN A 220 18.62 -8.10 15.58
CA ASN A 220 19.34 -8.55 14.39
C ASN A 220 18.96 -9.99 14.02
N LYS A 221 18.90 -10.89 15.03
CA LYS A 221 18.50 -12.29 14.80
C LYS A 221 17.09 -12.41 14.22
N ILE A 222 16.14 -11.61 14.73
CA ILE A 222 14.77 -11.59 14.21
C ILE A 222 14.74 -11.04 12.77
N ILE A 223 15.51 -9.99 12.48
CA ILE A 223 15.63 -9.43 11.12
C ILE A 223 16.19 -10.50 10.18
N ASP A 224 17.30 -11.15 10.52
CA ASP A 224 17.93 -12.17 9.70
C ASP A 224 17.02 -13.38 9.49
N GLU A 225 16.33 -13.84 10.54
CA GLU A 225 15.37 -14.93 10.45
C GLU A 225 14.21 -14.56 9.50
N PHE A 226 13.69 -13.34 9.60
CA PHE A 226 12.60 -12.88 8.73
C PHE A 226 13.00 -12.92 7.25
N TYR A 227 14.13 -12.33 6.88
CA TYR A 227 14.54 -12.20 5.49
C TYR A 227 15.15 -13.47 4.90
N ASN A 228 15.88 -14.27 5.68
CA ASN A 228 16.63 -15.43 5.18
C ASN A 228 15.90 -16.77 5.41
N VAL A 229 14.93 -16.82 6.31
CA VAL A 229 14.21 -18.07 6.66
C VAL A 229 12.72 -17.96 6.39
N VAL A 230 12.04 -17.00 7.04
CA VAL A 230 10.58 -16.90 7.01
C VAL A 230 10.08 -16.56 5.61
N MET A 231 10.53 -15.43 5.04
CA MET A 231 10.04 -14.97 3.73
C MET A 231 10.35 -15.96 2.59
N PRO A 232 11.56 -16.55 2.49
CA PRO A 232 11.84 -17.60 1.52
C PRO A 232 10.95 -18.84 1.70
N ALA A 233 10.67 -19.28 2.93
CA ALA A 233 9.80 -20.42 3.19
C ALA A 233 8.35 -20.16 2.73
N TYR A 234 7.83 -18.95 2.92
CA TYR A 234 6.51 -18.56 2.40
C TYR A 234 6.48 -18.55 0.87
N ARG A 235 7.52 -18.00 0.24
CA ARG A 235 7.67 -18.01 -1.23
C ARG A 235 7.66 -19.42 -1.81
N LEU A 236 8.40 -20.35 -1.19
CA LEU A 236 8.48 -21.74 -1.65
C LEU A 236 7.15 -22.49 -1.55
N LYS A 237 6.32 -22.14 -0.56
CA LYS A 237 4.98 -22.73 -0.38
C LYS A 237 3.93 -22.13 -1.30
N ALA A 238 4.16 -20.94 -1.86
CA ALA A 238 3.19 -20.26 -2.67
C ALA A 238 3.04 -20.91 -4.05
N LYS A 239 1.80 -21.23 -4.43
CA LYS A 239 1.48 -21.66 -5.80
C LYS A 239 1.39 -20.43 -6.70
N ARG A 240 2.19 -20.40 -7.77
CA ARG A 240 2.08 -19.36 -8.81
C ARG A 240 0.67 -19.35 -9.40
N ARG A 241 0.15 -18.14 -9.65
CA ARG A 241 -1.18 -17.90 -10.24
C ARG A 241 -1.04 -17.12 -11.53
N THR A 242 -1.98 -17.36 -12.43
CA THR A 242 -2.10 -16.70 -13.74
C THR A 242 -3.24 -15.69 -13.72
N VAL A 243 -3.29 -14.81 -14.73
CA VAL A 243 -4.44 -13.91 -14.93
C VAL A 243 -5.74 -14.72 -15.09
N ARG A 244 -5.68 -15.90 -15.73
CA ARG A 244 -6.84 -16.78 -15.87
C ARG A 244 -7.34 -17.31 -14.52
N ASP A 245 -6.44 -17.63 -13.59
CA ASP A 245 -6.84 -18.02 -12.22
C ASP A 245 -7.52 -16.88 -11.45
N ALA A 246 -7.23 -15.63 -11.81
CA ALA A 246 -7.68 -14.44 -11.09
C ALA A 246 -9.06 -13.96 -11.53
N ILE A 247 -9.29 -13.95 -12.85
CA ILE A 247 -10.43 -13.27 -13.48
C ILE A 247 -11.03 -14.07 -14.64
N GLY A 248 -10.59 -15.32 -14.86
CA GLY A 248 -11.02 -16.13 -16.01
C GLY A 248 -12.46 -16.63 -15.93
N ASP A 249 -13.06 -16.57 -14.74
CA ASP A 249 -14.44 -16.96 -14.42
C ASP A 249 -15.40 -15.76 -14.34
N LEU A 250 -14.90 -14.52 -14.49
CA LEU A 250 -15.75 -13.33 -14.46
C LEU A 250 -16.66 -13.24 -15.70
N PRO A 251 -17.88 -12.67 -15.57
CA PRO A 251 -18.76 -12.42 -16.70
C PRO A 251 -18.06 -11.62 -17.81
N LYS A 252 -18.34 -11.94 -19.08
CA LYS A 252 -17.73 -11.18 -20.18
C LYS A 252 -18.28 -9.76 -20.24
N LEU A 253 -17.38 -8.80 -20.48
CA LEU A 253 -17.71 -7.42 -20.78
C LEU A 253 -17.43 -7.18 -22.27
N THR A 254 -18.47 -6.93 -23.07
CA THR A 254 -18.34 -6.80 -24.53
C THR A 254 -18.67 -5.38 -24.99
N PRO A 255 -18.03 -4.87 -26.06
CA PRO A 255 -18.37 -3.58 -26.64
C PRO A 255 -19.86 -3.46 -26.97
N LEU A 256 -20.45 -2.32 -26.66
CA LEU A 256 -21.84 -1.99 -27.00
C LEU A 256 -21.91 -1.40 -28.42
N PRO A 257 -23.00 -1.64 -29.16
CA PRO A 257 -23.19 -1.04 -30.48
C PRO A 257 -23.34 0.48 -30.43
N VAL A 258 -23.84 1.02 -29.30
CA VAL A 258 -23.99 2.45 -29.06
C VAL A 258 -23.54 2.76 -27.63
N VAL A 259 -22.85 3.89 -27.46
CA VAL A 259 -22.45 4.38 -26.14
C VAL A 259 -23.69 4.74 -25.33
N ILE A 260 -23.85 4.10 -24.17
CA ILE A 260 -24.94 4.38 -23.24
C ILE A 260 -24.52 5.48 -22.28
N ARG A 261 -25.43 6.40 -21.97
CA ARG A 261 -25.24 7.44 -20.95
C ARG A 261 -26.22 7.23 -19.81
N GLN A 262 -25.71 7.02 -18.61
CA GLN A 262 -26.53 6.83 -17.41
C GLN A 262 -25.84 7.49 -16.21
N ASN A 263 -26.61 8.26 -15.44
CA ASN A 263 -26.13 8.95 -14.23
C ASN A 263 -24.85 9.79 -14.46
N GLY A 264 -24.77 10.48 -15.61
CA GLY A 264 -23.61 11.30 -15.98
C GLY A 264 -22.37 10.53 -16.45
N GLN A 265 -22.41 9.19 -16.47
CA GLN A 265 -21.31 8.35 -16.95
C GLN A 265 -21.58 7.78 -18.35
N LYS A 266 -20.51 7.49 -19.09
CA LYS A 266 -20.56 6.89 -20.43
C LYS A 266 -20.08 5.45 -20.36
N TYR A 267 -20.85 4.55 -20.97
CA TYR A 267 -20.54 3.12 -21.04
C TYR A 267 -20.35 2.71 -22.49
N SER A 268 -19.22 2.05 -22.74
CA SER A 268 -18.85 1.50 -24.04
C SER A 268 -18.93 -0.02 -24.07
N HIS A 269 -19.09 -0.64 -22.91
CA HIS A 269 -19.11 -2.10 -22.74
C HIS A 269 -20.32 -2.48 -21.88
N GLY A 270 -20.87 -3.66 -22.15
CA GLY A 270 -21.98 -4.25 -21.42
C GLY A 270 -21.62 -5.63 -20.86
N PRO A 271 -22.34 -6.10 -19.82
CA PRO A 271 -23.41 -5.39 -19.12
C PRO A 271 -22.88 -4.20 -18.28
N ILE A 272 -23.68 -3.14 -18.15
CA ILE A 272 -23.30 -1.92 -17.40
C ILE A 272 -23.12 -2.24 -15.91
N THR A 273 -23.97 -3.14 -15.40
CA THR A 273 -23.90 -3.68 -14.05
C THR A 273 -23.87 -5.20 -14.14
N SER A 274 -23.07 -5.83 -13.29
CA SER A 274 -23.15 -7.28 -13.07
C SER A 274 -24.01 -7.53 -11.82
N PRO A 275 -25.10 -8.32 -11.93
CA PRO A 275 -25.89 -8.70 -10.76
C PRO A 275 -25.13 -9.68 -9.83
N GLU A 276 -24.12 -10.37 -10.37
CA GLU A 276 -23.38 -11.43 -9.67
C GLU A 276 -22.08 -10.91 -9.06
N VAL A 277 -21.42 -9.94 -9.71
CA VAL A 277 -20.08 -9.48 -9.34
C VAL A 277 -20.06 -7.98 -9.11
N LEU A 278 -19.83 -7.58 -7.87
CA LEU A 278 -19.70 -6.17 -7.50
C LEU A 278 -18.47 -5.54 -8.17
N ASN A 279 -18.62 -4.27 -8.59
CA ASN A 279 -17.56 -3.47 -9.21
C ASN A 279 -16.96 -4.06 -10.50
N HIS A 280 -17.67 -4.98 -11.16
CA HIS A 280 -17.26 -5.54 -12.44
C HIS A 280 -17.62 -4.60 -13.60
N THR A 281 -16.96 -3.44 -13.63
CA THR A 281 -17.24 -2.36 -14.58
C THR A 281 -15.93 -1.87 -15.18
N PRO A 282 -15.78 -1.85 -16.52
CA PRO A 282 -14.58 -1.35 -17.17
C PRO A 282 -14.63 0.18 -17.28
N ARG A 283 -13.46 0.80 -17.45
CA ARG A 283 -13.39 2.21 -17.87
C ARG A 283 -14.01 2.38 -19.26
N PHE A 284 -14.44 3.61 -19.57
CA PHE A 284 -14.86 3.94 -20.92
C PHE A 284 -13.71 3.80 -21.92
N HIS A 285 -13.99 3.12 -23.04
CA HIS A 285 -13.12 3.00 -24.20
C HIS A 285 -13.77 3.73 -25.39
N SER A 286 -13.02 4.65 -25.98
CA SER A 286 -13.42 5.31 -27.22
C SER A 286 -13.49 4.31 -28.38
N GLU A 287 -14.13 4.66 -29.49
CA GLU A 287 -14.12 3.82 -30.71
C GLU A 287 -12.69 3.51 -31.18
N ARG A 288 -11.77 4.46 -31.01
CA ARG A 288 -10.35 4.26 -31.31
C ARG A 288 -9.72 3.22 -30.41
N ASP A 289 -9.95 3.28 -29.10
CA ASP A 289 -9.42 2.29 -28.16
C ASP A 289 -9.94 0.89 -28.50
N GLN A 290 -11.24 0.77 -28.81
CA GLN A 290 -11.87 -0.49 -29.20
C GLN A 290 -11.28 -1.06 -30.50
N LYS A 291 -10.99 -0.20 -31.50
CA LYS A 291 -10.31 -0.59 -32.74
C LYS A 291 -8.90 -1.12 -32.46
N ILE A 292 -8.13 -0.44 -31.61
CA ILE A 292 -6.78 -0.88 -31.23
C ILE A 292 -6.85 -2.24 -30.52
N PHE A 293 -7.75 -2.42 -29.56
CA PHE A 293 -7.90 -3.69 -28.86
C PHE A 293 -8.28 -4.85 -29.78
N ARG A 294 -9.20 -4.62 -30.74
CA ARG A 294 -9.55 -5.63 -31.74
C ARG A 294 -8.36 -6.02 -32.61
N LEU A 295 -7.56 -5.04 -33.05
CA LEU A 295 -6.35 -5.30 -33.84
C LEU A 295 -5.34 -6.15 -33.05
N LEU A 296 -5.17 -5.86 -31.76
CA LEU A 296 -4.29 -6.63 -30.88
C LEU A 296 -4.81 -8.06 -30.65
N GLU A 297 -6.12 -8.23 -30.49
CA GLU A 297 -6.78 -9.54 -30.40
C GLU A 297 -6.54 -10.37 -31.67
N GLU A 298 -6.82 -9.80 -32.85
CA GLU A 298 -6.60 -10.46 -34.15
C GLU A 298 -5.12 -10.80 -34.40
N ASP A 299 -4.17 -9.96 -33.95
CA ASP A 299 -2.73 -10.24 -34.04
C ASP A 299 -2.32 -11.48 -33.23
N ILE A 300 -2.90 -11.66 -32.03
CA ILE A 300 -2.65 -12.83 -31.19
C ILE A 300 -3.37 -14.06 -31.75
N GLU A 301 -4.65 -13.95 -32.13
CA GLU A 301 -5.44 -15.07 -32.68
C GLU A 301 -4.85 -15.61 -34.00
N SER A 302 -4.32 -14.72 -34.85
CA SER A 302 -3.64 -15.11 -36.09
C SER A 302 -2.27 -15.75 -35.89
N GLY A 303 -1.73 -15.73 -34.66
CA GLY A 303 -0.39 -16.24 -34.34
C GLY A 303 0.76 -15.34 -34.81
N ARG A 304 0.47 -14.17 -35.40
CA ARG A 304 1.49 -13.22 -35.88
C ARG A 304 2.32 -12.64 -34.74
N ASN A 305 1.68 -12.37 -33.59
CA ASN A 305 2.32 -11.88 -32.37
C ASN A 305 3.25 -10.67 -32.63
N LYS A 306 2.85 -9.75 -33.52
CA LYS A 306 3.62 -8.57 -33.89
C LYS A 306 3.70 -7.54 -32.77
N TYR A 307 2.66 -7.41 -31.96
CA TYR A 307 2.54 -6.35 -30.94
C TYR A 307 2.76 -6.85 -29.50
N VAL A 308 3.74 -7.73 -29.30
CA VAL A 308 4.03 -8.34 -27.99
C VAL A 308 5.02 -7.56 -27.13
N SER A 309 5.68 -6.54 -27.69
CA SER A 309 6.66 -5.71 -26.97
C SER A 309 6.09 -4.34 -26.59
N THR A 310 6.59 -3.76 -25.50
CA THR A 310 6.21 -2.40 -25.06
C THR A 310 6.44 -1.36 -26.16
N ASP A 311 7.53 -1.48 -26.92
CA ASP A 311 7.88 -0.51 -27.96
C ASP A 311 6.95 -0.64 -29.16
N SER A 312 6.65 -1.86 -29.62
CA SER A 312 5.66 -2.10 -30.68
C SER A 312 4.24 -1.61 -30.31
N LEU A 313 3.87 -1.72 -29.03
CA LEU A 313 2.59 -1.22 -28.53
C LEU A 313 2.54 0.31 -28.50
N LYS A 314 3.65 0.96 -28.10
CA LYS A 314 3.78 2.42 -28.13
C LYS A 314 3.70 2.95 -29.56
N GLU A 315 4.43 2.34 -30.49
CA GLU A 315 4.41 2.73 -31.91
C GLU A 315 2.99 2.61 -32.50
N LEU A 316 2.32 1.48 -32.26
CA LEU A 316 0.93 1.29 -32.69
C LEU A 316 0.02 2.37 -32.09
N TYR A 317 0.15 2.66 -30.79
CA TYR A 317 -0.66 3.68 -30.15
C TYR A 317 -0.42 5.06 -30.74
N THR A 318 0.85 5.46 -30.95
CA THR A 318 1.23 6.72 -31.59
C THR A 318 0.65 6.85 -32.99
N GLN A 319 0.67 5.79 -33.81
CA GLN A 319 0.05 5.80 -35.14
C GLN A 319 -1.45 6.13 -35.11
N PHE A 320 -2.17 5.73 -34.05
CA PHE A 320 -3.59 6.00 -33.88
C PHE A 320 -3.91 7.31 -33.15
N THR A 321 -2.95 7.87 -32.39
CA THR A 321 -3.16 9.12 -31.64
C THR A 321 -2.63 10.36 -32.33
N GLY A 322 -1.64 10.23 -33.23
CA GLY A 322 -0.87 11.35 -33.73
C GLY A 322 0.24 11.70 -32.76
#